data_AF-A0A0B8QEG6-F1
#
_entry.id   AF-A0A0B8QEG6-F1
#
_cell.length_a   1.000
_cell.length_b   1.000
_cell.length_c   1.000
_cell.angle_alpha   90.00
_cell.angle_beta   90.00
_cell.angle_gamma   90.00
#
_symmetry.space_group_name_H-M   'P 1'
#
loop_
_entity.id
_entity.type
_entity.pdbx_description
1 polymer ?
#
loop_
_entity_poly.entity_id
_entity_poly.type
_entity_poly.pdbx_seq_one_letter_code
_entity_poly.pdbx_strand_id
1 'polypeptide(L)'
;MGPRLIARLQMLQIGQIVRHDGPESHLSKHGTPTMGGVMILAAITITVLLWANLSNPYIWAVLFVLLGYGAVGFVDDYRKVVRKNTDGLIARWKYFWQSTIAIVVAFALYAHGKDTAATQLVVPFFKEIMPQLGLFYVVLTYFVIVGTSNAVNLTDGLDGLAIMPTILVAAGFAVIAYATGNVNFAQYLHIPYIPYTSELVIFCTAIVGAGLGFLWFNTYPAQVFMGDVGSLA
;
A
#
# COMPACT_ATOMS: atom_id res chain seq x y z
N MET A 1 6.52 -19.09 -5.26
CA MET A 1 6.59 -18.39 -3.95
C MET A 1 5.47 -18.85 -3.02
N GLY A 2 4.19 -18.74 -3.41
CA GLY A 2 3.02 -18.93 -2.53
C GLY A 2 2.99 -20.19 -1.67
N PRO A 3 2.90 -21.41 -2.22
CA PRO A 3 2.71 -22.62 -1.40
C PRO A 3 3.80 -22.86 -0.35
N ARG A 4 5.06 -22.54 -0.69
CA ARG A 4 6.21 -22.66 0.24
C ARG A 4 6.17 -21.62 1.36
N LEU A 5 5.75 -20.39 1.06
CA LEU A 5 5.66 -19.34 2.09
C LEU A 5 4.45 -19.58 3.01
N ILE A 6 3.31 -19.98 2.44
CA ILE A 6 2.10 -20.35 3.21
C ILE A 6 2.42 -21.48 4.18
N ALA A 7 3.11 -22.54 3.73
CA ALA A 7 3.54 -23.63 4.62
C ALA A 7 4.46 -23.13 5.75
N ARG A 8 5.37 -22.18 5.48
CA ARG A 8 6.22 -21.57 6.51
C ARG A 8 5.43 -20.71 7.49
N LEU A 9 4.48 -19.92 7.02
CA LEU A 9 3.62 -19.09 7.86
C LEU A 9 2.74 -19.97 8.76
N GLN A 10 2.18 -21.06 8.21
CA GLN A 10 1.44 -22.06 8.99
C GLN A 10 2.29 -22.64 10.13
N MET A 11 3.55 -22.99 9.87
CA MET A 11 4.46 -23.47 10.92
C MET A 11 4.72 -22.42 12.01
N LEU A 12 4.81 -21.14 11.66
CA LEU A 12 5.02 -20.04 12.60
C LEU A 12 3.76 -19.71 13.44
N GLN A 13 2.58 -20.07 12.94
CA GLN A 13 1.28 -19.78 13.58
C GLN A 13 0.66 -20.95 14.32
N ILE A 14 1.40 -22.05 14.50
CA ILE A 14 0.99 -23.16 15.35
C ILE A 14 0.83 -22.63 16.79
N GLY A 15 -0.41 -22.29 17.18
CA GLY A 15 -0.78 -21.87 18.54
C GLY A 15 -1.32 -20.45 18.73
N GLN A 16 -1.88 -19.79 17.70
CA GLN A 16 -2.63 -18.53 17.90
C GLN A 16 -3.94 -18.75 18.67
N ILE A 17 -4.23 -17.85 19.63
CA ILE A 17 -5.46 -17.83 20.43
C ILE A 17 -6.51 -17.01 19.68
N VAL A 18 -7.73 -17.55 19.59
CA VAL A 18 -8.85 -16.94 18.86
C VAL A 18 -9.49 -15.84 19.71
N ARG A 19 -9.83 -14.71 19.08
CA ARG A 19 -10.59 -13.62 19.71
C ARG A 19 -12.06 -14.05 19.83
N HIS A 20 -12.64 -13.98 21.02
CA HIS A 20 -14.06 -14.32 21.24
C HIS A 20 -15.03 -13.17 20.93
N ASP A 21 -14.52 -11.97 20.65
CA ASP A 21 -15.30 -10.73 20.60
C ASP A 21 -15.67 -10.29 19.17
N GLY A 22 -15.62 -11.21 18.19
CA GLY A 22 -15.87 -10.93 16.77
C GLY A 22 -17.17 -11.56 16.22
N PRO A 23 -17.65 -11.15 15.02
CA PRO A 23 -18.81 -11.76 14.36
C PRO A 23 -18.63 -13.28 14.19
N GLU A 24 -19.73 -14.06 14.24
CA GLU A 24 -19.66 -15.54 14.14
C GLU A 24 -18.95 -16.05 12.86
N SER A 25 -18.93 -15.25 11.78
CA SER A 25 -18.18 -15.53 10.55
C SER A 25 -16.65 -15.52 10.70
N HIS A 26 -16.12 -14.93 11.78
CA HIS A 26 -14.69 -14.97 12.13
C HIS A 26 -14.31 -16.22 12.94
N LEU A 27 -15.27 -16.90 13.56
CA LEU A 27 -15.02 -18.10 14.37
C LEU A 27 -14.72 -19.33 13.49
N SER A 28 -15.23 -19.39 12.25
CA SER A 28 -14.96 -20.51 11.32
C SER A 28 -13.59 -20.46 10.63
N LYS A 29 -12.81 -19.40 10.83
CA LYS A 29 -11.51 -19.13 10.18
C LYS A 29 -10.31 -19.74 10.94
N HIS A 30 -10.50 -20.91 11.53
CA HIS A 30 -9.47 -21.59 12.32
C HIS A 30 -8.29 -22.05 11.44
N GLY A 31 -7.06 -21.71 11.85
CA GLY A 31 -5.83 -22.27 11.28
C GLY A 31 -5.29 -21.59 10.01
N THR A 32 -5.99 -20.58 9.47
CA THR A 32 -5.49 -19.83 8.31
C THR A 32 -4.36 -18.87 8.72
N PRO A 33 -3.17 -18.95 8.08
CA PRO A 33 -2.04 -18.10 8.42
C PRO A 33 -2.29 -16.61 8.11
N THR A 34 -1.64 -15.70 8.86
CA THR A 34 -1.57 -14.24 8.69
C THR A 34 -0.18 -13.84 8.18
N MET A 35 0.05 -12.55 7.93
CA MET A 35 1.26 -12.00 7.31
C MET A 35 1.45 -12.38 5.83
N GLY A 36 0.37 -12.74 5.13
CA GLY A 36 0.39 -12.98 3.69
C GLY A 36 0.84 -11.76 2.87
N GLY A 37 0.70 -10.55 3.42
CA GLY A 37 1.23 -9.31 2.86
C GLY A 37 2.72 -9.38 2.54
N VAL A 38 3.52 -10.18 3.27
CA VAL A 38 4.95 -10.38 2.96
C VAL A 38 5.14 -10.91 1.53
N MET A 39 4.23 -11.77 1.04
CA MET A 39 4.28 -12.27 -0.34
C MET A 39 4.03 -11.15 -1.36
N ILE A 40 3.06 -10.29 -1.07
CA ILE A 40 2.68 -9.16 -1.92
C ILE A 40 3.86 -8.20 -2.01
N LEU A 41 4.40 -7.77 -0.86
CA LEU A 41 5.49 -6.81 -0.79
C LEU A 41 6.75 -7.34 -1.45
N ALA A 42 7.09 -8.61 -1.25
CA ALA A 42 8.24 -9.24 -1.91
C ALA A 42 8.05 -9.28 -3.44
N ALA A 43 6.86 -9.65 -3.92
CA ALA A 43 6.57 -9.69 -5.35
C ALA A 43 6.62 -8.30 -5.99
N ILE A 44 6.03 -7.28 -5.36
CA ILE A 44 6.09 -5.90 -5.83
C ILE A 44 7.54 -5.42 -5.85
N THR A 45 8.27 -5.55 -4.73
CA THR A 45 9.63 -5.05 -4.59
C THR A 45 10.57 -5.67 -5.63
N ILE A 46 10.54 -6.99 -5.79
CA ILE A 46 11.38 -7.67 -6.78
C ILE A 46 11.03 -7.20 -8.20
N THR A 47 9.74 -7.10 -8.53
CA THR A 47 9.30 -6.67 -9.86
C THR A 47 9.75 -5.23 -10.14
N VAL A 48 9.56 -4.31 -9.19
CA VAL A 48 9.96 -2.91 -9.34
C VAL A 48 11.47 -2.78 -9.47
N LEU A 49 12.25 -3.50 -8.66
CA LEU A 49 13.71 -3.46 -8.75
C LEU A 49 14.26 -4.01 -10.07
N LEU A 50 13.56 -4.94 -10.70
CA LEU A 50 13.98 -5.53 -11.97
C LEU A 50 13.55 -4.70 -13.19
N TRP A 51 12.39 -4.04 -13.12
CA TRP A 51 11.76 -3.45 -14.30
C TRP A 51 11.71 -1.92 -14.29
N ALA A 52 11.66 -1.28 -13.12
CA ALA A 52 11.58 0.18 -13.04
C ALA A 52 12.94 0.86 -13.19
N ASN A 53 12.95 2.07 -13.73
CA ASN A 53 14.15 2.90 -13.75
C ASN A 53 14.49 3.40 -12.34
N LEU A 54 15.51 2.83 -11.72
CA LEU A 54 15.96 3.16 -10.36
C LEU A 54 16.62 4.54 -10.22
N SER A 55 16.86 5.24 -11.33
CA SER A 55 17.27 6.66 -11.27
C SER A 55 16.10 7.59 -10.95
N ASN A 56 14.86 7.06 -10.98
CA ASN A 56 13.65 7.84 -10.75
C ASN A 56 13.35 8.03 -9.25
N PRO A 57 13.26 9.28 -8.76
CA PRO A 57 12.99 9.55 -7.35
C PRO A 57 11.58 9.12 -6.90
N TYR A 58 10.60 9.11 -7.80
CA TYR A 58 9.23 8.69 -7.46
C TYR A 58 9.15 7.20 -7.11
N ILE A 59 9.95 6.36 -7.77
CA ILE A 59 10.04 4.92 -7.46
C ILE A 59 10.55 4.69 -6.05
N TRP A 60 11.59 5.43 -5.64
CA TRP A 60 12.12 5.34 -4.29
C TRP A 60 11.14 5.88 -3.24
N ALA A 61 10.40 6.94 -3.55
CA ALA A 61 9.38 7.47 -2.65
C ALA A 61 8.29 6.41 -2.35
N VAL A 62 7.74 5.76 -3.39
CA VAL A 62 6.71 4.72 -3.20
C VAL A 62 7.26 3.43 -2.59
N LEU A 63 8.48 3.02 -2.94
CA LEU A 63 9.14 1.87 -2.30
C LEU A 63 9.42 2.10 -0.81
N PHE A 64 9.82 3.32 -0.45
CA PHE A 64 10.05 3.68 0.95
C PHE A 64 8.76 3.61 1.77
N VAL A 65 7.63 4.09 1.24
CA VAL A 65 6.31 3.92 1.89
C VAL A 65 5.93 2.45 1.99
N LEU A 66 5.98 1.71 0.87
CA LEU A 66 5.60 0.28 0.81
C LEU A 66 6.38 -0.56 1.84
N LEU A 67 7.71 -0.42 1.84
CA LEU A 67 8.57 -1.19 2.74
C LEU A 67 8.48 -0.67 4.18
N GLY A 68 8.37 0.63 4.38
CA GLY A 68 8.26 1.24 5.70
C GLY A 68 6.96 0.86 6.42
N TYR A 69 5.82 1.02 5.75
CA TYR A 69 4.51 0.62 6.29
C TYR A 69 4.39 -0.90 6.41
N GLY A 70 4.95 -1.64 5.45
CA GLY A 70 5.10 -3.09 5.52
C GLY A 70 5.89 -3.55 6.75
N ALA A 71 6.97 -2.86 7.09
CA ALA A 71 7.76 -3.16 8.28
C ALA A 71 6.96 -2.87 9.57
N VAL A 72 6.23 -1.76 9.63
CA VAL A 72 5.35 -1.46 10.77
C VAL A 72 4.29 -2.55 10.95
N GLY A 73 3.64 -2.96 9.86
CA GLY A 73 2.66 -4.05 9.86
C GLY A 73 3.26 -5.40 10.24
N PHE A 74 4.47 -5.69 9.76
CA PHE A 74 5.19 -6.91 10.11
C PHE A 74 5.52 -6.98 11.60
N VAL A 75 6.01 -5.88 12.19
CA VAL A 75 6.29 -5.84 13.63
C VAL A 75 5.01 -6.01 14.45
N ASP A 76 3.89 -5.43 13.99
CA ASP A 76 2.59 -5.58 14.63
C ASP A 76 2.10 -7.05 14.61
N ASP A 77 2.04 -7.66 13.42
CA ASP A 77 1.58 -9.05 13.27
C ASP A 77 2.51 -10.05 13.94
N TYR A 78 3.82 -9.86 13.81
CA TYR A 78 4.82 -10.71 14.47
C TYR A 78 4.63 -10.69 15.99
N ARG A 79 4.35 -9.52 16.57
CA ARG A 79 4.10 -9.38 18.00
C ARG A 79 2.82 -10.11 18.44
N LYS A 80 1.75 -10.07 17.64
CA LYS A 80 0.51 -10.85 17.89
C LYS A 80 0.82 -12.36 17.90
N VAL A 81 1.61 -12.84 16.94
CA VAL A 81 1.99 -14.25 16.81
C VAL A 81 2.87 -14.71 17.99
N VAL A 82 3.95 -14.00 18.28
CA VAL A 82 4.92 -14.40 19.32
C VAL A 82 4.33 -14.32 20.72
N ARG A 83 3.54 -13.29 21.01
CA ARG A 83 2.96 -13.10 22.35
C ARG A 83 1.71 -13.94 22.60
N LYS A 84 1.20 -14.63 21.57
CA LYS A 84 -0.06 -15.39 21.61
C LYS A 84 -1.22 -14.58 22.21
N ASN A 85 -1.21 -13.27 21.99
CA ASN A 85 -2.27 -12.37 22.42
C ASN A 85 -2.72 -11.57 21.19
N THR A 86 -3.95 -11.08 21.23
CA THR A 86 -4.54 -10.29 20.16
C THR A 86 -4.02 -8.85 20.12
N ASP A 87 -3.30 -8.42 21.16
CA ASP A 87 -2.69 -7.10 21.23
C ASP A 87 -1.42 -7.03 20.38
N GLY A 88 -1.51 -6.28 19.27
CA GLY A 88 -0.38 -5.93 18.43
C GLY A 88 0.49 -4.82 19.01
N LEU A 89 0.98 -3.94 18.15
CA LEU A 89 1.64 -2.71 18.55
C LEU A 89 0.63 -1.80 19.25
N ILE A 90 1.09 -1.09 20.28
CA ILE A 90 0.26 -0.05 20.92
C ILE A 90 -0.04 1.01 19.85
N ALA A 91 -1.31 1.40 19.71
CA ALA A 91 -1.78 2.31 18.66
C ALA A 91 -0.91 3.57 18.50
N ARG A 92 -0.46 4.18 19.61
CA ARG A 92 0.44 5.35 19.60
C ARG A 92 1.75 5.10 18.85
N TRP A 93 2.33 3.90 18.98
CA TRP A 93 3.59 3.55 18.32
C TRP A 93 3.35 3.22 16.84
N LYS A 94 2.23 2.57 16.50
CA LYS A 94 1.87 2.30 15.10
C LYS A 94 1.70 3.62 14.36
N TYR A 95 0.91 4.52 14.93
CA TYR A 95 0.67 5.85 14.37
C TYR A 95 1.94 6.71 14.31
N PHE A 96 2.80 6.66 15.34
CA PHE A 96 4.07 7.40 15.34
C PHE A 96 4.97 7.01 14.17
N TRP A 97 5.16 5.71 13.92
CA TRP A 97 6.01 5.25 12.82
C TRP A 97 5.39 5.55 11.44
N GLN A 98 4.07 5.34 11.30
CA GLN A 98 3.36 5.74 10.08
C GLN A 98 3.53 7.23 9.79
N SER A 99 3.32 8.06 10.82
CA SER A 99 3.44 9.51 10.70
C SER A 99 4.84 9.95 10.31
N THR A 100 5.86 9.33 10.93
CA THR A 100 7.27 9.63 10.62
C THR A 100 7.59 9.34 9.16
N ILE A 101 7.21 8.15 8.67
CA ILE A 101 7.45 7.73 7.28
C ILE A 101 6.71 8.66 6.30
N ALA A 102 5.43 8.95 6.57
CA ALA A 102 4.62 9.82 5.72
C ALA A 102 5.17 11.25 5.64
N ILE A 103 5.60 11.83 6.78
CA ILE A 103 6.20 13.17 6.82
C ILE A 103 7.52 13.21 6.03
N VAL A 104 8.40 12.22 6.21
CA VAL A 104 9.68 12.14 5.48
C VAL A 104 9.43 12.12 3.97
N VAL A 105 8.50 11.30 3.49
CA VAL A 105 8.16 11.21 2.06
C VAL A 105 7.48 12.49 1.56
N ALA A 106 6.57 13.06 2.34
CA ALA A 106 5.88 14.29 1.98
C ALA A 106 6.86 15.46 1.79
N PHE A 107 7.84 15.61 2.69
CA PHE A 107 8.89 16.60 2.53
C PHE A 107 9.83 16.30 1.35
N ALA A 108 10.20 15.03 1.13
CA ALA A 108 11.05 14.66 0.00
C ALA A 108 10.37 14.97 -1.35
N LEU A 109 9.09 14.63 -1.49
CA LEU A 109 8.29 14.93 -2.69
C LEU A 109 8.09 16.43 -2.86
N TYR A 110 7.79 17.16 -1.77
CA TYR A 110 7.66 18.61 -1.83
C TYR A 110 8.97 19.28 -2.26
N ALA A 111 10.11 18.88 -1.69
CA ALA A 111 11.41 19.41 -2.06
C ALA A 111 11.77 19.12 -3.52
N HIS A 112 11.40 17.93 -4.03
CA HIS A 112 11.65 17.55 -5.41
C HIS A 112 10.75 18.29 -6.42
N GLY A 113 9.47 18.49 -6.07
CA GLY A 113 8.46 19.06 -6.96
C GLY A 113 8.15 20.54 -6.72
N LYS A 114 8.88 21.22 -5.84
CA LYS A 114 8.57 22.59 -5.42
C LYS A 114 8.44 23.53 -6.62
N ASP A 115 7.38 24.33 -6.62
CA ASP A 115 7.09 25.33 -7.66
C ASP A 115 6.86 24.72 -9.06
N THR A 116 6.60 23.41 -9.14
CA THR A 116 6.23 22.72 -10.38
C THR A 116 4.76 22.27 -10.37
N ALA A 117 4.32 21.69 -11.48
CA ALA A 117 3.05 20.99 -11.61
C ALA A 117 2.84 19.88 -10.56
N ALA A 118 3.92 19.27 -10.04
CA ALA A 118 3.83 18.16 -9.09
C ALA A 118 3.23 18.54 -7.73
N THR A 119 3.26 19.83 -7.36
CA THR A 119 2.71 20.33 -6.09
C THR A 119 1.37 21.07 -6.26
N GLN A 120 0.84 21.13 -7.48
CA GLN A 120 -0.48 21.69 -7.74
C GLN A 120 -1.58 20.71 -7.35
N LEU A 121 -2.69 21.24 -6.82
CA LEU A 121 -3.88 20.44 -6.55
C LEU A 121 -4.78 20.42 -7.79
N VAL A 122 -4.87 19.28 -8.46
CA VAL A 122 -5.87 19.11 -9.52
C VAL A 122 -7.26 19.02 -8.90
N VAL A 123 -8.10 20.01 -9.16
CA VAL A 123 -9.51 19.98 -8.74
C VAL A 123 -10.32 19.23 -9.79
N PRO A 124 -10.96 18.10 -9.44
CA PRO A 124 -11.77 17.35 -10.40
C PRO A 124 -12.83 18.25 -11.05
N PHE A 125 -13.10 18.03 -12.34
CA PHE A 125 -14.06 18.79 -13.17
C PHE A 125 -13.68 20.24 -13.49
N PHE A 126 -12.70 20.83 -12.80
CA PHE A 126 -12.24 22.21 -13.04
C PHE A 126 -10.81 22.24 -13.59
N LYS A 127 -10.67 22.06 -14.92
CA LYS A 127 -9.36 21.96 -15.59
C LYS A 127 -8.46 23.19 -15.47
N GLU A 128 -9.04 24.36 -15.21
CA GLU A 128 -8.30 25.62 -15.07
C GLU A 128 -7.94 25.95 -13.62
N ILE A 129 -8.49 25.20 -12.64
CA ILE A 129 -8.30 25.46 -11.20
C ILE A 129 -7.29 24.45 -10.64
N MET A 130 -6.01 24.84 -10.67
CA MET A 130 -4.91 24.02 -10.18
C MET A 130 -4.01 24.85 -9.23
N PRO A 131 -4.50 25.21 -8.03
CA PRO A 131 -3.75 26.07 -7.12
C PRO A 131 -2.48 25.39 -6.66
N GLN A 132 -1.41 26.17 -6.56
CA GLN A 132 -0.15 25.72 -5.98
C GLN A 132 -0.32 25.56 -4.47
N LEU A 133 -0.04 24.38 -3.92
CA LEU A 133 -0.31 24.10 -2.51
C LEU A 133 0.75 24.66 -1.56
N GLY A 134 1.97 24.88 -2.03
CA GLY A 134 3.09 25.27 -1.16
C GLY A 134 3.27 24.28 -0.01
N LEU A 135 3.48 24.77 1.22
CA LEU A 135 3.64 23.91 2.40
C LEU A 135 2.39 23.08 2.74
N PHE A 136 1.20 23.50 2.28
CA PHE A 136 -0.02 22.71 2.47
C PHE A 136 0.04 21.36 1.73
N TYR A 137 0.89 21.24 0.70
CA TYR A 137 1.18 19.97 0.04
C TYR A 137 1.61 18.91 1.06
N VAL A 138 2.55 19.26 1.95
CA VAL A 138 3.08 18.32 2.95
C VAL A 138 1.98 17.85 3.89
N VAL A 139 1.12 18.76 4.32
CA VAL A 139 -0.02 18.46 5.21
C VAL A 139 -1.01 17.53 4.51
N LEU A 140 -1.39 17.85 3.27
CA LEU A 140 -2.32 17.03 2.49
C LEU A 140 -1.75 15.64 2.21
N THR A 141 -0.50 15.55 1.75
CA THR A 141 0.18 14.27 1.48
C THR A 141 0.25 13.41 2.74
N TYR A 142 0.55 13.99 3.89
CA TYR A 142 0.52 13.28 5.18
C TYR A 142 -0.85 12.66 5.46
N PHE A 143 -1.93 13.45 5.37
CA PHE A 143 -3.28 12.97 5.62
C PHE A 143 -3.70 11.89 4.63
N VAL A 144 -3.33 12.04 3.35
CA VAL A 144 -3.61 11.03 2.33
C VAL A 144 -2.89 9.72 2.66
N ILE A 145 -1.57 9.74 2.89
CA ILE A 145 -0.80 8.50 3.12
C ILE A 145 -1.23 7.79 4.41
N VAL A 146 -1.34 8.52 5.53
CA VAL A 146 -1.73 7.92 6.82
C VAL A 146 -3.20 7.50 6.80
N GLY A 147 -4.07 8.34 6.23
CA GLY A 147 -5.51 8.09 6.15
C GLY A 147 -5.85 6.88 5.30
N THR A 148 -5.28 6.76 4.09
CA THR A 148 -5.58 5.61 3.20
C THR A 148 -5.05 4.30 3.76
N SER A 149 -3.84 4.28 4.34
CA SER A 149 -3.27 3.08 4.98
C SER A 149 -4.16 2.54 6.11
N ASN A 150 -4.65 3.43 7.00
CA ASN A 150 -5.57 3.03 8.06
C ASN A 150 -6.96 2.66 7.53
N ALA A 151 -7.42 3.28 6.44
CA ALA A 151 -8.68 2.91 5.80
C ALA A 151 -8.63 1.48 5.21
N VAL A 152 -7.55 1.12 4.52
CA VAL A 152 -7.37 -0.23 3.96
C VAL A 152 -7.28 -1.28 5.07
N ASN A 153 -6.54 -1.00 6.15
CA ASN A 153 -6.49 -1.86 7.34
C ASN A 153 -7.86 -2.08 7.99
N LEU A 154 -8.73 -1.06 8.02
CA LEU A 154 -10.09 -1.21 8.52
C LEU A 154 -10.97 -2.08 7.61
N THR A 155 -10.73 -2.07 6.29
CA THR A 155 -11.48 -2.88 5.32
C THR A 155 -10.99 -4.33 5.21
N ASP A 156 -9.78 -4.65 5.68
CA ASP A 156 -9.19 -6.00 5.65
C ASP A 156 -9.75 -6.92 6.76
N GLY A 157 -11.08 -6.98 6.85
CA GLY A 157 -11.82 -7.82 7.81
C GLY A 157 -12.43 -9.09 7.20
N LEU A 158 -12.59 -9.16 5.87
CA LEU A 158 -13.21 -10.28 5.17
C LEU A 158 -12.32 -10.80 4.03
N ASP A 159 -12.50 -12.08 3.68
CA ASP A 159 -11.71 -12.79 2.66
C ASP A 159 -11.82 -12.06 1.31
N GLY A 160 -10.69 -11.65 0.73
CA GLY A 160 -10.65 -10.96 -0.56
C GLY A 160 -11.18 -9.52 -0.57
N LEU A 161 -11.68 -8.99 0.55
CA LEU A 161 -12.38 -7.71 0.58
C LEU A 161 -11.46 -6.51 0.33
N ALA A 162 -10.26 -6.50 0.91
CA ALA A 162 -9.33 -5.38 0.76
C ALA A 162 -8.53 -5.45 -0.55
N ILE A 163 -8.10 -6.65 -0.98
CA ILE A 163 -7.17 -6.78 -2.11
C ILE A 163 -7.82 -6.42 -3.46
N MET A 164 -9.09 -6.74 -3.67
CA MET A 164 -9.78 -6.44 -4.94
C MET A 164 -9.92 -4.93 -5.20
N PRO A 165 -10.43 -4.12 -4.25
CA PRO A 165 -10.37 -2.66 -4.35
C PRO A 165 -8.97 -2.13 -4.61
N THR A 166 -7.95 -2.65 -3.93
CA THR A 166 -6.55 -2.23 -4.13
C THR A 166 -6.07 -2.49 -5.55
N ILE A 167 -6.40 -3.64 -6.15
CA ILE A 167 -6.08 -3.96 -7.55
C ILE A 167 -6.75 -2.95 -8.50
N LEU A 168 -8.03 -2.66 -8.30
CA LEU A 168 -8.78 -1.74 -9.15
C LEU A 168 -8.25 -0.30 -9.06
N VAL A 169 -7.94 0.17 -7.85
CA VAL A 169 -7.36 1.49 -7.60
C VAL A 169 -5.96 1.59 -8.22
N ALA A 170 -5.11 0.57 -8.04
CA ALA A 170 -3.78 0.53 -8.65
C ALA A 170 -3.85 0.53 -10.19
N ALA A 171 -4.79 -0.20 -10.79
CA ALA A 171 -5.01 -0.16 -12.23
C ALA A 171 -5.43 1.25 -12.71
N GLY A 172 -6.31 1.93 -11.98
CA GLY A 172 -6.68 3.32 -12.25
C GLY A 172 -5.48 4.28 -12.15
N PHE A 173 -4.66 4.15 -11.11
CA PHE A 173 -3.45 4.94 -10.94
C PHE A 173 -2.39 4.67 -12.01
N ALA A 174 -2.29 3.44 -12.52
CA ALA A 174 -1.41 3.13 -13.65
C ALA A 174 -1.79 3.95 -14.90
N VAL A 175 -3.09 4.04 -15.20
CA VAL A 175 -3.57 4.85 -16.34
C VAL A 175 -3.26 6.34 -16.13
N ILE A 176 -3.50 6.86 -14.93
CA ILE A 176 -3.21 8.27 -14.60
C ILE A 176 -1.70 8.55 -14.68
N ALA A 177 -0.86 7.69 -14.10
CA ALA A 177 0.59 7.84 -14.11
C ALA A 177 1.16 7.87 -15.54
N TYR A 178 0.61 7.04 -16.43
CA TYR A 178 0.96 7.02 -17.85
C TYR A 178 0.51 8.29 -18.58
N ALA A 179 -0.72 8.74 -18.35
CA ALA A 179 -1.27 9.93 -19.00
C ALA A 179 -0.53 11.21 -18.59
N THR A 180 -0.31 11.40 -17.29
CA THR A 180 0.43 12.54 -16.71
C THR A 180 1.92 12.50 -17.08
N GLY A 181 2.49 11.31 -17.27
CA GLY A 181 3.91 11.12 -17.63
C GLY A 181 4.22 11.27 -19.12
N ASN A 182 3.21 11.44 -19.97
CA ASN A 182 3.37 11.58 -21.43
C ASN A 182 2.91 12.96 -21.88
N VAL A 183 3.81 13.72 -22.54
CA VAL A 183 3.54 15.10 -22.96
C VAL A 183 2.30 15.21 -23.85
N ASN A 184 2.13 14.27 -24.79
CA ASN A 184 1.01 14.32 -25.74
C ASN A 184 -0.33 14.07 -25.04
N PHE A 185 -0.40 13.07 -24.14
CA PHE A 185 -1.63 12.79 -23.41
C PHE A 185 -1.95 13.85 -22.38
N ALA A 186 -0.95 14.35 -21.65
CA ALA A 186 -1.13 15.41 -20.67
C ALA A 186 -1.71 16.67 -21.32
N GLN A 187 -1.15 17.08 -22.46
CA GLN A 187 -1.64 18.22 -23.24
C GLN A 187 -3.05 17.96 -23.80
N TYR A 188 -3.30 16.80 -24.41
CA TYR A 188 -4.60 16.48 -25.00
C TYR A 188 -5.72 16.43 -23.95
N LEU A 189 -5.45 15.88 -22.77
CA LEU A 189 -6.43 15.74 -21.70
C LEU A 189 -6.58 17.00 -20.84
N HIS A 190 -5.69 17.98 -21.01
CA HIS A 190 -5.56 19.17 -20.14
C HIS A 190 -5.37 18.75 -18.67
N ILE A 191 -4.36 17.90 -18.43
CA ILE A 191 -3.89 17.51 -17.10
C ILE A 191 -2.42 17.91 -16.94
N PRO A 192 -1.91 18.09 -15.70
CA PRO A 192 -0.52 18.48 -15.51
C PRO A 192 0.44 17.44 -16.09
N TYR A 193 1.47 17.89 -16.80
CA TYR A 193 2.57 17.03 -17.20
C TYR A 193 3.60 16.95 -16.07
N ILE A 194 3.87 15.74 -15.57
CA ILE A 194 4.87 15.50 -14.54
C ILE A 194 5.91 14.53 -15.10
N PRO A 195 7.15 14.98 -15.35
CA PRO A 195 8.21 14.14 -15.86
C PRO A 195 8.41 12.90 -14.98
N TYR A 196 8.81 11.79 -15.61
CA TYR A 196 9.16 10.54 -14.95
C TYR A 196 8.02 9.80 -14.22
N THR A 197 6.78 10.29 -14.16
CA THR A 197 5.70 9.55 -13.49
C THR A 197 5.29 8.28 -14.23
N SER A 198 5.64 8.12 -15.50
CA SER A 198 5.38 6.91 -16.29
C SER A 198 6.01 5.65 -15.67
N GLU A 199 7.10 5.77 -14.91
CA GLU A 199 7.68 4.62 -14.21
C GLU A 199 6.77 4.09 -13.10
N LEU A 200 5.90 4.93 -12.53
CA LEU A 200 4.91 4.49 -11.53
C LEU A 200 3.89 3.50 -12.11
N VAL A 201 3.76 3.41 -13.43
CA VAL A 201 2.97 2.37 -14.12
C VAL A 201 3.50 0.99 -13.77
N ILE A 202 4.82 0.82 -13.73
CA ILE A 202 5.48 -0.45 -13.38
C ILE A 202 5.17 -0.81 -11.93
N PHE A 203 5.23 0.16 -11.02
CA PHE A 203 4.87 -0.03 -9.62
C PHE A 203 3.39 -0.44 -9.45
N CYS A 204 2.47 0.29 -10.10
CA CYS A 204 1.04 0.01 -10.03
C CYS A 204 0.67 -1.35 -10.65
N THR A 205 1.25 -1.69 -11.81
CA THR A 205 1.01 -3.00 -12.44
C THR A 205 1.66 -4.14 -11.67
N ALA A 206 2.76 -3.90 -10.96
CA ALA A 206 3.32 -4.86 -10.00
C ALA A 206 2.37 -5.11 -8.82
N ILE A 207 1.69 -4.08 -8.30
CA ILE A 207 0.61 -4.24 -7.30
C ILE A 207 -0.53 -5.10 -7.87
N VAL A 208 -0.98 -4.82 -9.11
CA VAL A 208 -2.04 -5.61 -9.76
C VAL A 208 -1.64 -7.08 -9.88
N GLY A 209 -0.42 -7.37 -10.38
CA GLY A 209 0.06 -8.75 -10.54
C GLY A 209 0.23 -9.48 -9.20
N ALA A 210 0.85 -8.82 -8.21
CA ALA A 210 1.02 -9.37 -6.87
C ALA A 210 -0.33 -9.59 -6.16
N GLY A 211 -1.27 -8.65 -6.34
CA GLY A 211 -2.60 -8.72 -5.78
C GLY A 211 -3.44 -9.85 -6.39
N LEU A 212 -3.44 -10.01 -7.71
CA LEU A 212 -4.10 -11.14 -8.37
C LEU A 212 -3.49 -12.48 -7.95
N GLY A 213 -2.17 -12.55 -7.82
CA GLY A 213 -1.47 -13.73 -7.31
C GLY A 213 -1.80 -14.05 -5.85
N PHE A 214 -1.98 -13.03 -5.01
CA PHE A 214 -2.40 -13.19 -3.62
C PHE A 214 -3.87 -13.59 -3.50
N LEU A 215 -4.74 -12.96 -4.31
CA LEU A 215 -6.16 -13.23 -4.35
C LEU A 215 -6.44 -14.72 -4.62
N TRP A 216 -5.66 -15.38 -5.47
CA TRP A 216 -5.74 -16.83 -5.69
C TRP A 216 -5.71 -17.67 -4.41
N PHE A 217 -5.01 -17.20 -3.37
CA PHE A 217 -4.91 -17.86 -2.06
C PHE A 217 -5.82 -17.23 -1.00
N ASN A 218 -6.42 -16.07 -1.27
CA ASN A 218 -7.22 -15.30 -0.32
C ASN A 218 -8.72 -15.27 -0.66
N THR A 219 -9.13 -15.70 -1.86
CA THR A 219 -10.55 -15.92 -2.19
C THR A 219 -11.18 -16.93 -1.25
N TYR A 220 -12.46 -16.71 -0.90
CA TYR A 220 -13.19 -17.59 -0.01
C TYR A 220 -13.24 -19.05 -0.54
N PRO A 221 -12.91 -20.05 0.30
CA PRO A 221 -12.36 -19.96 1.65
C PRO A 221 -10.85 -19.63 1.67
N ALA A 222 -10.44 -18.60 2.42
CA ALA A 222 -9.06 -18.11 2.40
C ALA A 222 -8.02 -19.09 3.00
N GLN A 223 -6.90 -19.26 2.28
CA GLN A 223 -5.73 -20.05 2.70
C GLN A 223 -4.64 -19.21 3.37
N VAL A 224 -4.70 -17.87 3.22
CA VAL A 224 -3.80 -16.92 3.89
C VAL A 224 -4.50 -15.57 4.05
N PHE A 225 -4.30 -14.90 5.18
CA PHE A 225 -4.73 -13.54 5.45
C PHE A 225 -3.62 -12.54 5.15
N MET A 226 -4.02 -11.36 4.67
CA MET A 226 -3.12 -10.29 4.29
C MET A 226 -2.34 -9.78 5.51
N GLY A 227 -3.05 -9.53 6.62
CA GLY A 227 -2.47 -9.02 7.86
C GLY A 227 -2.12 -7.54 7.76
N ASP A 228 -1.62 -6.98 8.87
CA ASP A 228 -1.21 -5.58 8.94
C ASP A 228 -0.02 -5.29 8.01
N VAL A 229 0.78 -6.31 7.66
CA VAL A 229 1.88 -6.18 6.67
C VAL A 229 1.37 -5.64 5.33
N GLY A 230 0.31 -6.25 4.81
CA GLY A 230 -0.18 -5.95 3.46
C GLY A 230 -1.25 -4.87 3.44
N SER A 231 -2.03 -4.74 4.52
CA SER A 231 -3.10 -3.75 4.58
C SER A 231 -2.62 -2.36 4.95
N LEU A 232 -1.47 -2.23 5.64
CA LEU A 232 -0.86 -0.94 5.89
C LEU A 232 -0.02 -0.44 4.71
N ALA A 233 0.65 -1.33 3.99
CA ALA A 233 1.62 -1.02 2.93
C ALA A 233 0.98 -0.62 1.60
#